data_AF-A0A1I7TX41-F1
#
_entry.id   AF-A0A1I7TX41-F1
#
_cell.length_a   1.000
_cell.length_b   1.000
_cell.length_c   1.000
_cell.angle_alpha   90.00
_cell.angle_beta   90.00
_cell.angle_gamma   90.00
#
_symmetry.space_group_name_H-M   'P 1'
#
loop_
_entity.id
_entity.type
_entity.pdbx_description
1 polymer ?
#
loop_
_entity_poly.entity_id
_entity_poly.type
_entity_poly.pdbx_seq_one_letter_code
_entity_poly.pdbx_strand_id
1 'polypeptide(L)' 'MVFSYLTNGMIALGGMLFPFYTMYLIVLRPFMNDLDTVLVPWIFYLTHPVFRNKSSNHIVISSRDRIIS' A
#
# COMPACT_ATOMS: atom_id res chain seq x y z
N MET A 1 -2.89 1.81 -11.80
CA MET A 1 -3.73 1.11 -12.79
C MET A 1 -5.08 0.67 -12.21
N VAL A 2 -5.11 -0.09 -11.12
CA VAL A 2 -6.37 -0.59 -10.52
C VAL A 2 -7.28 0.57 -10.09
N PHE A 3 -6.70 1.60 -9.46
CA PHE A 3 -7.46 2.77 -9.03
C PHE A 3 -8.08 3.54 -10.19
N SER A 4 -7.42 3.64 -11.34
CA SER A 4 -7.94 4.32 -12.53
C SER A 4 -9.17 3.60 -13.11
N TYR A 5 -9.17 2.26 -13.14
CA TYR A 5 -10.36 1.49 -13.53
C TYR A 5 -11.50 1.64 -12.53
N LEU A 6 -11.19 1.64 -11.24
CA LEU A 6 -12.16 1.86 -10.16
C LEU A 6 -12.81 3.25 -10.26
N THR A 7 -12.04 4.31 -10.51
CA THR A 7 -12.58 5.67 -10.65
C THR A 7 -13.46 5.81 -11.88
N ASN A 8 -13.04 5.24 -13.03
CA ASN A 8 -13.86 5.27 -14.23
C ASN A 8 -15.19 4.51 -14.02
N GLY A 9 -15.17 3.38 -13.31
CA GLY A 9 -16.39 2.67 -12.91
C GLY A 9 -17.29 3.48 -11.98
N MET A 10 -16.72 4.14 -10.96
CA MET A 10 -17.47 5.00 -10.05
C MET A 10 -18.08 6.22 -10.75
N ILE A 11 -17.38 6.82 -11.72
CA ILE A 11 -17.90 7.94 -12.52
C ILE A 11 -19.06 7.46 -13.41
N ALA A 12 -18.94 6.29 -14.03
CA ALA A 12 -20.00 5.72 -14.86
C ALA A 12 -21.26 5.39 -14.04
N LEU A 13 -21.10 4.73 -12.89
CA LEU A 13 -22.20 4.40 -11.98
C LEU A 13 -22.81 5.66 -11.35
N GLY A 14 -21.96 6.61 -10.93
CA GLY A 14 -22.40 7.88 -10.37
C GLY A 14 -23.13 8.77 -11.38
N GLY A 15 -22.74 8.71 -12.66
CA GLY A 15 -23.45 9.37 -13.76
C GLY A 15 -24.84 8.79 -14.01
N MET A 16 -25.01 7.48 -13.83
CA MET A 16 -26.33 6.83 -13.99
C MET A 16 -27.27 7.08 -12.80
N LEU A 17 -26.75 7.08 -11.57
CA LEU A 17 -27.58 7.19 -10.37
C LEU A 17 -27.82 8.64 -9.94
N PHE A 18 -26.83 9.52 -10.10
CA PHE A 18 -26.84 10.87 -9.54
C PHE A 18 -26.10 11.87 -10.45
N PRO A 19 -26.73 12.33 -11.56
CA PRO A 19 -26.09 13.16 -12.58
C PRO A 19 -25.55 14.50 -12.05
N PHE A 20 -26.15 15.05 -10.98
CA PHE A 20 -25.70 16.29 -10.36
C PHE A 20 -24.37 16.14 -9.60
N TYR A 21 -24.07 14.95 -9.09
CA TYR A 21 -22.86 14.70 -8.30
C TYR A 21 -21.69 14.19 -9.14
N THR A 22 -21.91 13.89 -10.41
CA THR A 22 -20.90 13.35 -11.32
C THR A 22 -19.72 14.30 -11.51
N MET A 23 -19.94 15.60 -11.50
CA MET A 23 -18.87 16.61 -11.56
C MET A 23 -17.90 16.51 -10.39
N TYR A 24 -18.39 16.25 -9.17
CA TYR A 24 -17.53 16.04 -8.01
C TYR A 24 -16.70 14.75 -8.12
N LEU A 25 -17.28 13.70 -8.72
CA LEU A 25 -16.57 12.43 -8.94
C LEU A 25 -15.47 12.53 -10.00
N ILE A 26 -15.64 13.40 -11.02
CA ILE A 26 -14.61 13.64 -12.03
C ILE A 26 -13.38 14.32 -11.41
N VAL A 27 -13.58 15.25 -10.47
CA VAL A 27 -12.48 15.94 -9.77
C VAL A 27 -11.67 14.98 -8.89
N LEU A 28 -12.27 13.88 -8.42
CA LEU A 28 -11.57 12.86 -7.63
C LEU A 28 -10.51 12.08 -8.44
N ARG A 29 -10.60 12.09 -9.78
CA ARG A 29 -9.75 11.30 -10.67
C ARG A 29 -8.24 11.58 -10.56
N PRO A 30 -7.76 12.84 -10.59
CA PRO A 30 -6.33 13.13 -10.36
C PRO A 30 -5.87 12.67 -8.97
N PHE A 31 -6.69 12.87 -7.93
CA PHE A 31 -6.34 12.45 -6.56
C PHE A 31 -6.18 10.94 -6.42
N MET A 32 -7.05 10.14 -7.04
CA MET A 32 -6.90 8.67 -7.00
C MET A 32 -5.69 8.17 -7.77
N ASN A 33 -5.29 8.87 -8.84
CA ASN A 33 -4.06 8.54 -9.56
C ASN A 33 -2.82 8.88 -8.72
N ASP A 34 -2.79 10.04 -8.06
CA ASP A 34 -1.69 10.39 -7.15
C ASP A 34 -1.61 9.43 -5.97
N LEU A 35 -2.76 9.02 -5.43
CA LEU A 35 -2.83 8.08 -4.32
C LEU A 35 -2.26 6.70 -4.71
N ASP A 36 -2.46 6.24 -5.94
CA ASP A 36 -1.87 4.99 -6.44
C ASP A 36 -0.33 5.06 -6.41
N THR A 37 0.26 6.21 -6.77
CA THR A 37 1.72 6.39 -6.73
C THR A 37 2.31 6.37 -5.32
N VAL A 38 1.54 6.79 -4.31
CA VAL A 38 1.98 6.83 -2.91
C VAL A 38 1.68 5.53 -2.17
N LEU A 39 0.49 4.95 -2.39
CA LEU A 39 0.07 3.74 -1.70
C LEU A 39 0.82 2.50 -2.19
N VAL A 40 1.14 2.40 -3.49
CA VAL A 40 1.87 1.25 -4.03
C VAL A 40 3.20 0.99 -3.29
N PRO A 41 4.11 1.97 -3.12
CA PRO A 41 5.35 1.75 -2.38
C PRO A 41 5.12 1.51 -0.89
N TRP A 42 4.08 2.09 -0.27
CA TRP A 42 3.73 1.82 1.13
C TRP A 42 3.25 0.38 1.34
N ILE A 43 2.34 -0.08 0.48
CA ILE A 43 1.85 -1.47 0.50
C ILE A 43 3.00 -2.42 0.21
N PHE A 44 3.86 -2.08 -0.76
CA PHE A 44 5.06 -2.87 -1.06
C PHE A 44 6.00 -2.92 0.15
N TYR A 45 6.24 -1.81 0.82
CA TYR A 45 7.05 -1.77 2.04
C TYR A 45 6.49 -2.70 3.14
N LEU A 46 5.17 -2.72 3.35
CA LEU A 46 4.53 -3.55 4.38
C LEU A 46 4.46 -5.04 4.00
N THR A 47 4.27 -5.37 2.72
CA THR A 47 4.06 -6.74 2.25
C THR A 47 5.34 -7.45 1.84
N HIS A 48 6.37 -6.70 1.44
CA HIS A 48 7.55 -7.30 0.87
C HIS A 48 8.45 -7.90 1.96
N PRO A 49 8.82 -9.20 1.84
CA PRO A 49 9.53 -9.94 2.88
C PRO A 49 10.93 -9.43 3.18
N VAL A 50 11.52 -8.59 2.31
CA VAL A 50 12.81 -7.94 2.55
C VAL A 50 12.73 -6.88 3.65
N PHE A 51 11.60 -6.18 3.77
CA PHE A 51 11.38 -5.15 4.81
C PHE A 51 10.77 -5.74 6.10
N ARG A 52 10.37 -7.01 6.07
CA ARG A 52 9.98 -7.74 7.26
C ARG A 52 11.23 -7.96 8.08
N ASN A 53 11.44 -7.08 9.08
CA ASN A 53 12.51 -7.19 10.07
C ASN A 53 12.62 -8.65 10.49
N LYS A 54 13.72 -9.32 10.10
CA LYS A 54 14.13 -10.54 10.78
C LYS A 54 14.29 -10.10 12.22
N SER A 55 13.37 -10.51 13.09
CA SER A 55 13.52 -10.34 14.52
C SER A 55 14.89 -10.90 14.86
N SER A 56 15.87 -10.01 15.00
CA SER A 56 17.21 -10.34 15.42
C SER A 56 17.14 -10.62 16.91
N ASN A 57 16.52 -11.76 17.25
CA ASN A 57 16.81 -12.48 18.49
C ASN A 57 18.15 -13.22 18.33
N HIS A 58 19.15 -12.60 17.70
CA HIS A 58 20.54 -13.01 17.82
C HIS A 58 21.11 -12.42 19.12
N ILE A 59 20.53 -12.82 20.26
CA ILE A 59 21.20 -12.65 21.56
C ILE A 59 22.11 -13.87 21.72
N VAL A 60 23.30 -13.74 21.14
CA VAL A 60 24.60 -14.32 21.51
C VAL A 60 24.56 -15.42 22.60
N ILE A 61 24.43 -16.69 22.20
CA ILE A 61 24.84 -17.85 22.99
C ILE A 61 26.16 -18.37 22.37
N SER A 62 27.29 -17.71 22.62
CA SER A 62 28.61 -18.23 22.21
C SER A 62 29.78 -17.63 23.01
N SER A 63 29.59 -17.45 24.32
CA SER A 63 30.69 -17.05 25.21
C SER A 63 30.89 -17.98 26.42
N ARG A 64 30.05 -19.01 26.59
CA ARG A 64 30.20 -19.94 27.73
C ARG A 64 31.05 -21.17 27.44
N ASP A 65 31.27 -21.52 26.17
CA ASP A 65 32.03 -22.72 25.78
C ASP A 65 33.55 -22.51 25.70
N ARG A 66 34.04 -21.28 25.88
CA ARG A 66 35.49 -20.96 25.79
C ARG A 66 36.20 -20.92 27.14
N ILE A 67 35.50 -21.17 28.25
CA ILE A 67 36.03 -21.11 29.62
C ILE A 67 36.32 -22.53 30.16
N ILE A 68 36.05 -23.58 29.38
CA ILE A 68 36.16 -25.00 29.81
C ILE A 68 37.04 -25.83 28.86
N SER A 69 37.90 -25.21 28.05
CA SER A 69 38.88 -25.91 27.19
C SER A 69 40.31 -25.59 27.58
#